data_AF-A0A7Y6E427-F1
#
_entry.id   AF-A0A7Y6E427-F1
#
_cell.length_a   1.000
_cell.length_b   1.000
_cell.length_c   1.000
_cell.angle_alpha   90.00
_cell.angle_beta   90.00
_cell.angle_gamma   90.00
#
_symmetry.space_group_name_H-M   'P 1'
#
loop_
_entity.id
_entity.type
_entity.pdbx_description
1 polymer ?
#
loop_
_entity_poly.entity_id
_entity_poly.type
_entity_poly.pdbx_seq_one_letter_code
_entity_poly.pdbx_strand_id
1 'polypeptide(L)'
;MLIQLRGSQGEASASAVFAVDPERGTASMITVPSLTVVNSPGEGPVALGELMASNGAGASRDALAQLIGVKLDGSWVVSEPVLQGLVDGVG
;
A
#
# COMPACT_ATOMS: atom_id res chain seq x y z
N MET A 1 -8.61 0.01 2.32
CA MET A 1 -7.43 -0.85 2.61
C MET A 1 -6.30 -0.49 1.66
N LEU A 2 -5.05 -0.53 2.13
CA LEU A 2 -3.86 -0.42 1.28
C LEU A 2 -3.33 -1.80 0.90
N ILE A 3 -2.99 -2.02 -0.36
CA ILE A 3 -2.29 -3.22 -0.85
C ILE A 3 -0.95 -2.76 -1.42
N GLN A 4 0.14 -3.42 -1.05
CA GLN A 4 1.48 -3.12 -1.55
C GLN A 4 2.20 -4.39 -2.00
N LEU A 5 2.85 -4.32 -3.14
CA LEU A 5 3.81 -5.33 -3.58
C LEU A 5 5.17 -4.95 -2.99
N ARG A 6 5.80 -5.90 -2.30
CA ARG A 6 7.15 -5.74 -1.76
C ARG A 6 8.18 -6.06 -2.83
N GLY A 7 9.00 -5.06 -3.15
CA GLY A 7 10.19 -5.18 -3.99
C GLY A 7 11.34 -5.88 -3.28
N SER A 8 12.42 -6.11 -4.02
CA SER A 8 13.57 -6.90 -3.57
C SER A 8 14.36 -6.25 -2.44
N GLN A 9 14.27 -4.93 -2.27
CA GLN A 9 14.92 -4.18 -1.18
C GLN A 9 13.95 -3.87 -0.03
N GLY A 10 12.76 -4.48 -0.02
CA GLY A 10 11.75 -4.27 1.01
C GLY A 10 10.87 -3.03 0.78
N GLU A 11 11.07 -2.30 -0.30
CA GLU A 11 10.29 -1.13 -0.73
C GLU A 11 8.93 -1.52 -1.30
N ALA A 12 7.95 -0.60 -1.29
CA ALA A 12 6.70 -0.83 -1.99
C ALA A 12 6.94 -0.58 -3.49
N SER A 13 7.10 -1.63 -4.29
CA SER A 13 7.34 -1.53 -5.75
C SER A 13 6.07 -1.19 -6.53
N ALA A 14 4.91 -1.55 -5.97
CA ALA A 14 3.60 -1.12 -6.43
C ALA A 14 2.67 -0.94 -5.24
N SER A 15 1.70 -0.04 -5.34
CA SER A 15 0.71 0.20 -4.30
C SER A 15 -0.66 0.48 -4.91
N ALA A 16 -1.71 0.04 -4.21
CA ALA A 16 -3.09 0.34 -4.57
C ALA A 16 -3.94 0.55 -3.30
N VAL A 17 -4.81 1.56 -3.33
CA VAL A 17 -5.86 1.73 -2.34
C VAL A 17 -7.13 1.09 -2.88
N PHE A 18 -7.73 0.22 -2.08
CA PHE A 18 -8.98 -0.45 -2.38
C PHE A 18 -10.06 -0.02 -1.39
N ALA A 19 -11.21 0.40 -1.92
CA ALA A 19 -12.40 0.75 -1.17
C ALA A 19 -13.56 -0.15 -1.61
N VAL A 20 -14.32 -0.66 -0.64
CA VAL A 20 -15.49 -1.52 -0.87
C VAL A 20 -16.68 -0.85 -0.22
N ASP A 21 -17.77 -0.76 -0.96
CA ASP A 21 -19.09 -0.41 -0.46
C ASP A 21 -19.96 -1.68 -0.51
N PRO A 22 -20.07 -2.42 0.61
CA PRO A 22 -20.80 -3.68 0.65
C PRO A 22 -22.31 -3.49 0.56
N GLU A 23 -22.85 -2.34 0.99
CA GLU A 23 -24.29 -2.05 0.89
C GLU A 23 -24.72 -1.90 -0.56
N ARG A 24 -23.84 -1.33 -1.39
CA ARG A 24 -24.08 -1.15 -2.84
C ARG A 24 -23.50 -2.28 -3.70
N GLY A 25 -22.72 -3.18 -3.12
CA GLY A 25 -22.00 -4.22 -3.87
C GLY A 25 -21.00 -3.63 -4.88
N THR A 26 -20.37 -2.50 -4.55
CA THR A 26 -19.42 -1.82 -5.44
C THR A 26 -18.03 -1.75 -4.82
N ALA A 27 -17.01 -1.62 -5.67
CA ALA A 27 -15.64 -1.42 -5.23
C ALA A 27 -14.92 -0.41 -6.14
N SER A 28 -13.89 0.22 -5.61
CA SER A 28 -13.03 1.15 -6.33
C SER A 28 -11.58 0.90 -5.97
N MET A 29 -10.70 1.01 -6.97
CA MET A 29 -9.26 0.86 -6.82
C MET A 29 -8.56 2.09 -7.37
N ILE A 30 -7.56 2.58 -6.63
CA ILE A 30 -6.67 3.67 -7.05
C ILE A 30 -5.25 3.17 -6.93
N THR A 31 -4.50 3.18 -8.04
CA THR A 31 -3.07 2.89 -8.03
C THR A 31 -2.32 4.08 -7.45
N VAL A 32 -1.38 3.82 -6.54
CA VAL A 32 -0.56 4.85 -5.90
C VAL A 32 0.90 4.61 -6.33
N PRO A 33 1.53 5.56 -7.04
CA PRO A 33 2.94 5.43 -7.42
C PRO A 33 3.85 5.31 -6.19
N SER A 34 4.88 4.47 -6.25
CA SER A 34 5.87 4.32 -5.18
C SER A 34 6.65 5.61 -4.89
N LEU A 35 6.75 6.49 -5.89
CA LEU A 35 7.36 7.83 -5.79
C LEU A 35 6.41 8.88 -5.18
N THR A 36 5.19 8.50 -4.77
CA THR A 36 4.29 9.41 -4.06
C THR A 36 4.97 9.88 -2.78
N VAL A 37 5.13 11.20 -2.65
CA VAL A 37 5.75 11.79 -1.46
C VAL A 37 4.71 11.87 -0.35
N VAL A 38 5.02 11.28 0.80
CA VAL A 38 4.22 11.30 2.03
C VAL A 38 5.03 11.90 3.16
N ASN A 39 4.36 12.31 4.24
CA ASN A 39 5.04 12.80 5.43
C ASN A 39 5.34 11.63 6.38
N SER A 40 6.62 11.44 6.72
CA SER A 40 7.06 10.56 7.80
C SER A 40 7.16 11.35 9.12
N PRO A 41 6.49 10.92 10.20
CA PRO A 41 6.61 11.57 11.50
C PRO A 41 8.07 11.63 11.98
N GLY A 42 8.61 12.83 12.15
CA GLY A 42 9.97 13.06 12.65
C GLY A 42 11.07 13.07 11.58
N GLU A 43 10.80 12.61 10.37
CA GLU A 43 11.79 12.50 9.28
C GLU A 43 11.47 13.43 8.08
N GLY A 44 10.22 13.91 7.97
CA GLY A 44 9.81 14.82 6.92
C GLY A 44 9.31 14.09 5.65
N PRO A 45 9.33 14.75 4.48
CA PRO A 45 8.85 14.17 3.23
C PRO A 45 9.71 12.99 2.77
N VAL A 46 9.08 11.86 2.46
CA VAL A 46 9.74 10.63 1.98
C VAL A 46 8.88 9.94 0.91
N ALA A 47 9.51 9.17 0.02
CA ALA A 47 8.77 8.36 -0.94
C ALA A 47 8.01 7.24 -0.22
N LEU A 48 6.76 7.00 -0.60
CA LEU A 48 5.91 5.94 -0.01
C LEU A 48 6.58 4.57 -0.08
N GLY A 49 7.26 4.26 -1.20
CA GLY A 49 7.99 3.01 -1.38
C GLY A 49 9.11 2.83 -0.36
N GLU A 50 9.90 3.88 -0.15
CA GLU A 50 11.00 3.91 0.81
C GLU A 50 10.50 3.81 2.25
N LEU A 51 9.43 4.56 2.59
CA LEU A 51 8.83 4.53 3.92
C LEU A 51 8.38 3.11 4.33
N MET A 52 7.91 2.31 3.37
CA MET A 52 7.56 0.91 3.65
C MET A 52 8.81 0.08 3.99
N ALA A 53 9.95 0.34 3.36
CA ALA A 53 11.20 -0.36 3.63
C ALA A 53 11.80 0.04 5.00
N SER A 54 11.79 1.32 5.33
CA SER A 54 12.43 1.86 6.52
C SER A 54 11.58 1.72 7.79
N ASN A 55 10.27 1.98 7.70
CA ASN A 55 9.38 2.07 8.87
C ASN A 55 8.23 1.05 8.81
N GLY A 56 8.14 0.27 7.73
CA GLY A 56 7.20 -0.85 7.60
C GLY A 56 5.83 -0.48 7.04
N ALA A 57 5.03 -1.53 6.82
CA ALA A 57 3.71 -1.44 6.20
C ALA A 57 2.74 -0.50 6.94
N GLY A 58 2.71 -0.56 8.28
CA GLY A 58 1.83 0.28 9.09
C GLY A 58 2.14 1.76 8.94
N ALA A 59 3.41 2.14 8.98
CA ALA A 59 3.84 3.52 8.78
C ALA A 59 3.48 4.03 7.39
N SER A 60 3.74 3.24 6.34
CA SER A 60 3.37 3.62 4.97
C SER A 60 1.84 3.75 4.77
N ARG A 61 1.04 2.88 5.41
CA ARG A 61 -0.42 2.98 5.43
C ARG A 61 -0.87 4.27 6.09
N ASP A 62 -0.34 4.58 7.27
CA ASP A 62 -0.77 5.72 8.06
C ASP A 62 -0.38 7.04 7.38
N ALA A 63 0.82 7.11 6.81
CA ALA A 63 1.29 8.27 6.06
C ALA A 63 0.45 8.50 4.78
N LEU A 64 0.12 7.43 4.05
CA LEU A 64 -0.77 7.54 2.89
C LEU A 64 -2.19 7.96 3.31
N ALA A 65 -2.75 7.36 4.37
CA ALA A 65 -4.07 7.70 4.91
C ALA A 65 -4.16 9.19 5.26
N GLN A 66 -3.11 9.74 5.88
CA GLN A 66 -2.99 11.17 6.16
C GLN A 66 -2.95 12.01 4.87
N LEU A 67 -2.18 11.60 3.87
CA LEU A 67 -2.07 12.31 2.60
C LEU A 67 -3.41 12.41 1.87
N ILE A 68 -4.16 11.32 1.80
CA ILE A 68 -5.44 11.26 1.05
C ILE A 68 -6.66 11.65 1.91
N GLY A 69 -6.47 11.93 3.20
CA GLY A 69 -7.54 12.35 4.10
C GLY A 69 -8.60 11.29 4.38
N VAL A 70 -8.29 10.00 4.19
CA VAL A 70 -9.21 8.89 4.51
C VAL A 70 -8.58 7.85 5.40
N LYS A 71 -9.39 7.24 6.27
CA LYS A 71 -8.95 6.11 7.07
C LYS A 71 -8.73 4.88 6.18
N LEU A 72 -7.59 4.23 6.35
CA LEU A 72 -7.32 2.93 5.74
C LEU A 72 -7.43 1.85 6.82
N ASP A 73 -8.52 1.08 6.79
CA ASP A 73 -8.82 0.11 7.86
C ASP A 73 -7.81 -1.03 8.00
N GLY A 74 -6.98 -1.26 6.97
CA GLY A 74 -5.94 -2.27 6.98
C GLY A 74 -4.91 -2.06 5.88
N SER A 75 -3.84 -2.84 5.97
CA SER A 75 -2.80 -2.93 4.95
C SER A 75 -2.45 -4.38 4.69
N TRP A 76 -2.27 -4.74 3.42
CA TRP A 76 -1.72 -6.03 3.02
C TRP A 76 -0.45 -5.82 2.20
N VAL A 77 0.63 -6.51 2.59
CA VAL A 77 1.89 -6.50 1.85
C VAL A 77 2.12 -7.90 1.30
N VAL A 78 2.32 -7.98 0.01
CA VAL A 78 2.49 -9.23 -0.74
C VAL A 78 3.91 -9.25 -1.28
N SER A 79 4.65 -10.34 -1.11
CA SER A 79 5.92 -10.54 -1.81
C SER A 79 5.68 -11.16 -3.18
N GLU A 80 6.61 -11.00 -4.10
CA GLU A 80 6.52 -11.58 -5.44
C GLU A 80 6.25 -13.11 -5.43
N PRO A 81 6.92 -13.94 -4.60
CA PRO A 81 6.58 -15.38 -4.52
C PRO A 81 5.16 -15.65 -4.02
N VAL A 82 4.65 -14.83 -3.09
CA VAL A 82 3.27 -14.98 -2.60
C VAL A 82 2.28 -14.56 -3.67
N LEU A 83 2.55 -13.47 -4.40
CA LEU A 83 1.71 -13.05 -5.52
C LEU A 83 1.67 -14.11 -6.61
N GLN A 84 2.82 -14.69 -6.97
CA GLN A 84 2.88 -15.78 -7.94
C GLN A 84 2.01 -16.96 -7.50
N GLY A 85 2.14 -17.41 -6.24
CA GLY A 85 1.31 -18.51 -5.72
C GLY A 85 -0.19 -18.20 -5.71
N LEU A 86 -0.58 -16.94 -5.50
CA LEU A 86 -1.99 -16.52 -5.59
C LEU A 86 -2.50 -16.57 -7.04
N VAL A 87 -1.69 -16.11 -8.00
CA VAL A 87 -2.02 -16.16 -9.43
C VAL A 87 -2.15 -17.62 -9.89
N ASP A 88 -1.17 -18.46 -9.57
CA ASP A 88 -1.18 -19.89 -9.90
C ASP A 88 -2.39 -20.61 -9.30
N GLY A 89 -2.88 -20.15 -8.13
CA GLY A 89 -4.05 -20.71 -7.46
C GLY A 89 -5.39 -20.33 -8.09
N VAL A 90 -5.46 -19.28 -8.91
CA VAL A 90 -6.71 -18.83 -9.57
C VAL A 90 -6.79 -19.16 -11.06
N GLY A 91 -5.66 -19.44 -11.72
CA GLY A 91 -5.60 -19.92 -13.11
C GLY A 91 -5.50 -18.82 -14.14
#